data_AF-Q0CBN0-F1
#
_entry.id   AF-Q0CBN0-F1
#
_cell.length_a   1.000
_cell.length_b   1.000
_cell.length_c   1.000
_cell.angle_alpha   90.00
_cell.angle_beta   90.00
_cell.angle_gamma   90.00
#
_symmetry.space_group_name_H-M   'P 1'
#
loop_
_entity.id
_entity.type
_entity.pdbx_description
1 polymer ?
#
loop_
_entity_poly.entity_id
_entity_poly.type
_entity_poly.pdbx_seq_one_letter_code
_entity_poly.pdbx_strand_id
1 'polypeptide(L)'
;MRFAYLLLLSKPDPFAIRISVVVNDLLSFYKESIVSTERNNSVYNSAVARGVVIARALDEIAKRAVECIGNVRSVLSSEPKILRYVDSFIRGCVAIHGLPRYKLSECNIPELLQHY
;
A
#
# COMPACT_ATOMS: atom_id res chain seq x y z
N MET A 1 -11.13 -15.29 -21.11
CA MET A 1 -12.50 -15.13 -20.57
C MET A 1 -12.76 -15.87 -19.23
N ARG A 2 -12.40 -17.16 -19.02
CA ARG A 2 -12.72 -17.86 -17.74
C ARG A 2 -11.69 -17.78 -16.60
N PHE A 3 -10.41 -17.51 -16.89
CA PHE A 3 -9.35 -17.58 -15.88
C PHE A 3 -9.30 -16.39 -14.91
N ALA A 4 -9.59 -15.16 -15.36
CA ALA A 4 -9.53 -13.97 -14.51
C ALA A 4 -10.59 -13.97 -13.39
N TYR A 5 -11.80 -14.45 -13.68
CA TYR A 5 -12.86 -14.61 -12.69
C TYR A 5 -12.59 -15.72 -11.67
N LEU A 6 -11.94 -16.82 -12.09
CA LEU A 6 -11.56 -17.90 -11.18
C LEU A 6 -10.46 -17.49 -10.19
N LEU A 7 -9.55 -16.59 -10.60
CA LEU A 7 -8.56 -15.97 -9.70
C LEU A 7 -9.21 -15.07 -8.63
N LEU A 8 -10.31 -14.40 -8.96
CA LEU A 8 -11.05 -13.53 -8.04
C LEU A 8 -11.93 -14.29 -7.03
N LEU A 9 -12.36 -15.51 -7.35
CA LEU A 9 -13.38 -16.25 -6.57
C LEU A 9 -12.82 -17.40 -5.72
N SER A 10 -11.56 -17.81 -5.89
CA SER A 10 -11.06 -19.06 -5.30
C SER A 10 -10.19 -18.92 -4.04
N LYS A 11 -9.73 -17.71 -3.70
CA LYS A 11 -8.92 -17.37 -2.51
C LYS A 11 -9.14 -15.88 -2.19
N PRO A 12 -8.87 -15.37 -0.97
CA PRO A 12 -8.86 -13.92 -0.78
C PRO A 12 -7.93 -13.30 -1.84
N ASP A 13 -8.45 -12.33 -2.59
CA ASP A 13 -7.81 -11.83 -3.80
C ASP A 13 -6.33 -11.49 -3.51
N PRO A 14 -5.38 -12.24 -4.09
CA PRO A 14 -3.97 -12.05 -3.81
C PRO A 14 -3.49 -10.66 -4.22
N PHE A 15 -4.19 -9.96 -5.12
CA PHE A 15 -3.89 -8.57 -5.46
C PHE A 15 -4.39 -7.62 -4.38
N ALA A 16 -5.64 -7.76 -3.93
CA ALA A 16 -6.21 -6.91 -2.89
C ALA A 16 -5.43 -7.01 -1.57
N ILE A 17 -5.04 -8.22 -1.15
CA ILE A 17 -4.19 -8.41 0.04
C ILE A 17 -2.83 -7.72 -0.16
N ARG A 18 -2.15 -7.98 -1.28
CA ARG A 18 -0.81 -7.41 -1.52
C ARG A 18 -0.87 -5.89 -1.53
N ILE A 19 -1.83 -5.30 -2.22
CA ILE A 19 -2.06 -3.85 -2.25
C ILE A 19 -2.29 -3.32 -0.83
N SER A 20 -3.17 -3.96 -0.06
CA SER A 20 -3.49 -3.52 1.30
C SER A 20 -2.26 -3.54 2.20
N VAL A 21 -1.46 -4.61 2.12
CA VAL A 21 -0.25 -4.78 2.93
C VAL A 21 0.79 -3.73 2.56
N VAL A 22 1.15 -3.59 1.27
CA VAL A 22 2.22 -2.65 0.88
C VAL A 22 1.82 -1.19 1.07
N VAL A 23 0.54 -0.85 0.91
CA VAL A 23 0.03 0.50 1.19
C VAL A 23 0.02 0.77 2.69
N ASN A 24 -0.44 -0.19 3.51
CA ASN A 24 -0.41 -0.05 4.96
C ASN A 24 1.02 0.07 5.47
N ASP A 25 1.94 -0.80 5.08
CA ASP A 25 3.35 -0.75 5.46
C ASP A 25 4.00 0.61 5.21
N LEU A 26 3.62 1.28 4.11
CA LEU A 26 4.11 2.60 3.77
C LEU A 26 3.43 3.71 4.59
N LEU A 27 2.10 3.74 4.58
CA LEU A 27 1.32 4.85 5.12
C LEU A 27 1.11 4.76 6.64
N SER A 28 1.26 3.57 7.24
CA SER A 28 1.25 3.40 8.68
C SER A 28 2.59 3.75 9.35
N PHE A 29 3.68 3.82 8.57
CA PHE A 29 5.02 4.08 9.09
C PHE A 29 5.09 5.34 9.95
N TYR A 30 4.45 6.43 9.51
CA TYR A 30 4.47 7.69 10.26
C TYR A 30 3.87 7.53 11.66
N LYS A 31 2.65 6.96 11.77
CA LYS A 31 2.01 6.74 13.08
C LYS A 31 2.78 5.75 13.96
N GLU A 32 3.41 4.74 13.37
CA GLU A 32 4.08 3.66 14.12
C GLU A 32 5.46 4.09 14.60
N SER A 33 6.21 4.79 13.75
CA SER A 33 7.64 4.96 13.94
C SER A 33 8.10 6.39 14.18
N ILE A 34 7.36 7.37 13.67
CA ILE A 34 7.67 8.79 13.90
C ILE A 34 6.90 9.30 15.12
N VAL A 35 5.60 9.04 15.16
CA VAL A 35 4.75 9.48 16.28
C VAL A 35 4.77 8.52 17.47
N SER A 36 5.00 7.24 17.21
CA SER A 36 5.07 6.20 18.24
C SER A 36 6.47 5.57 18.31
N THR A 37 6.66 4.73 19.32
CA THR A 37 7.88 3.96 19.57
C THR A 37 7.80 2.54 18.98
N GLU A 38 6.81 2.26 18.12
CA GLU A 38 6.67 0.94 17.48
C GLU A 38 7.78 0.71 16.46
N ARG A 39 8.43 -0.44 16.57
CA ARG A 39 9.55 -0.87 15.72
C ARG A 39 9.32 -2.24 15.09
N ASN A 40 8.26 -2.94 15.48
CA ASN A 40 7.88 -4.22 14.87
C ASN A 40 7.01 -3.98 13.63
N ASN A 41 7.59 -3.33 12.63
CA ASN A 41 6.95 -3.10 11.34
C ASN A 41 7.88 -3.48 10.19
N SER A 42 7.30 -3.59 9.00
CA SER A 42 8.01 -4.02 7.80
C SER A 42 9.22 -3.15 7.45
N VAL A 43 9.16 -1.84 7.67
CA VAL A 43 10.26 -0.90 7.39
C VAL A 43 11.46 -1.20 8.29
N TYR A 44 11.25 -1.25 9.61
CA TYR A 44 12.32 -1.55 10.57
C TYR A 44 12.84 -2.97 10.43
N ASN A 45 11.95 -3.96 10.31
CA ASN A 45 12.34 -5.36 10.13
C ASN A 45 13.18 -5.51 8.86
N SER A 46 12.81 -4.82 7.77
CA SER A 46 13.57 -4.84 6.52
C SER A 46 14.90 -4.10 6.60
N ALA A 47 14.97 -3.00 7.34
CA ALA A 47 16.22 -2.26 7.58
C ALA A 47 17.22 -3.11 8.38
N VAL A 48 16.77 -3.69 9.49
CA VAL A 48 17.58 -4.55 10.37
C VAL A 48 18.04 -5.81 9.63
N ALA A 49 17.14 -6.52 8.97
CA ALA A 49 17.46 -7.78 8.29
C ALA A 49 18.51 -7.61 7.17
N ARG A 50 18.62 -6.41 6.59
CA ARG A 50 19.51 -6.13 5.45
C ARG A 50 20.69 -5.22 5.80
N GLY A 51 20.79 -4.77 7.05
CA GLY A 51 21.83 -3.83 7.48
C GLY A 51 21.80 -2.48 6.75
N VAL A 52 20.61 -1.98 6.38
CA VAL A 52 20.45 -0.69 5.72
C VAL A 52 19.82 0.35 6.65
N VAL A 53 20.04 1.63 6.36
CA VAL A 53 19.37 2.72 7.09
C VAL A 53 17.85 2.71 6.85
N ILE A 54 17.08 3.12 7.86
CA ILE A 54 15.59 3.07 7.86
C ILE A 54 15.01 3.85 6.68
N ALA A 55 15.54 5.03 6.37
CA ALA A 55 15.09 5.84 5.24
C ALA A 55 15.19 5.08 3.91
N ARG A 56 16.28 4.34 3.69
CA ARG A 56 16.45 3.51 2.50
C ARG A 56 15.46 2.35 2.45
N ALA A 57 15.17 1.72 3.59
CA ALA A 57 14.16 0.67 3.65
C ALA A 57 12.75 1.21 3.34
N LEU A 58 12.43 2.42 3.81
CA LEU A 58 11.18 3.10 3.51
C LEU A 58 11.05 3.43 2.01
N ASP A 59 12.10 3.98 1.39
CA ASP A 59 12.13 4.26 -0.05
C ASP A 59 11.89 2.99 -0.88
N GLU A 60 12.46 1.87 -0.46
CA GLU A 60 12.28 0.59 -1.13
C GLU A 60 10.88 -0.01 -0.90
N ILE A 61 10.22 0.28 0.22
CA ILE A 61 8.80 -0.04 0.42
C ILE A 61 7.93 0.81 -0.49
N ALA A 62 8.20 2.11 -0.61
CA ALA A 62 7.48 3.00 -1.50
C ALA A 62 7.57 2.52 -2.97
N LYS A 63 8.77 2.14 -3.43
CA LYS A 63 8.97 1.55 -4.76
C LYS A 63 8.18 0.26 -4.93
N ARG A 64 8.21 -0.65 -3.95
CA ARG A 64 7.42 -1.89 -3.98
C ARG A 64 5.92 -1.64 -4.05
N ALA A 65 5.41 -0.60 -3.38
CA ALA A 65 4.00 -0.25 -3.46
C ALA A 65 3.62 0.20 -4.88
N VAL A 66 4.43 1.07 -5.49
CA VAL A 66 4.24 1.54 -6.88
C VAL A 66 4.32 0.38 -7.87
N GLU A 67 5.34 -0.47 -7.76
CA GLU A 67 5.53 -1.65 -8.59
C GLU A 67 4.38 -2.65 -8.44
N CYS A 68 3.94 -2.92 -7.21
CA CYS A 68 2.81 -3.81 -6.94
C CYS A 68 1.54 -3.31 -7.65
N ILE A 69 1.22 -2.03 -7.51
CA ILE A 69 0.05 -1.43 -8.16
C ILE A 69 0.20 -1.47 -9.68
N GLY A 70 1.37 -1.13 -10.21
CA GLY A 70 1.68 -1.19 -11.65
C GLY A 70 1.51 -2.60 -12.22
N ASN A 71 2.02 -3.60 -11.53
CA ASN A 71 1.92 -5.00 -11.93
C ASN A 71 0.47 -5.49 -11.94
N VAL A 72 -0.30 -5.15 -10.90
CA VAL A 72 -1.74 -5.49 -10.84
C VAL A 72 -2.49 -4.87 -12.00
N ARG A 73 -2.26 -3.58 -12.29
CA ARG A 73 -2.87 -2.90 -13.45
C ARG A 73 -2.48 -3.54 -14.77
N SER A 74 -1.21 -3.90 -14.92
CA SER A 74 -0.70 -4.57 -16.12
C SER A 74 -1.37 -5.93 -16.34
N VAL A 75 -1.47 -6.75 -15.29
CA VAL A 75 -2.12 -8.08 -15.36
C VAL A 75 -3.60 -7.98 -15.72
N LEU A 76 -4.28 -6.94 -15.23
CA LEU A 76 -5.71 -6.73 -15.45
C LEU A 76 -6.02 -5.84 -16.67
N SER A 77 -5.00 -5.45 -17.45
CA SER A 77 -5.15 -4.54 -18.59
C SER A 77 -6.12 -5.06 -19.66
N SER A 78 -6.20 -6.38 -19.85
CA SER A 78 -7.16 -7.01 -20.78
C SER A 78 -8.57 -7.18 -20.20
N GLU A 79 -8.79 -6.85 -18.93
CA GLU A 79 -10.05 -7.08 -18.21
C GLU A 79 -10.57 -5.75 -17.61
N PRO A 80 -11.03 -4.79 -18.44
CA PRO A 80 -11.29 -3.41 -18.04
C PRO A 80 -12.36 -3.26 -16.95
N LYS A 81 -13.31 -4.21 -16.86
CA LYS A 81 -14.32 -4.21 -15.79
C LYS A 81 -13.68 -4.52 -14.43
N ILE A 82 -12.79 -5.51 -14.37
CA ILE A 82 -12.08 -5.91 -13.15
C ILE A 82 -11.09 -4.83 -12.75
N LEU A 83 -10.33 -4.29 -13.72
CA LEU A 83 -9.38 -3.21 -13.50
C LEU A 83 -10.04 -2.00 -12.81
N ARG A 84 -11.24 -1.60 -13.22
CA ARG A 84 -11.99 -0.50 -12.57
C ARG A 84 -12.30 -0.78 -11.10
N TYR A 85 -12.69 -2.01 -10.75
CA TYR A 85 -12.95 -2.37 -9.35
C TYR A 85 -11.67 -2.32 -8.52
N VAL A 86 -10.56 -2.83 -9.06
CA VAL A 86 -9.27 -2.83 -8.39
C VAL A 86 -8.71 -1.41 -8.23
N ASP A 87 -8.84 -0.54 -9.25
CA ASP A 87 -8.48 0.87 -9.12
C ASP A 87 -9.33 1.59 -8.07
N SER A 88 -10.63 1.27 -7.99
CA SER A 88 -11.49 1.81 -6.93
C SER A 88 -11.05 1.33 -5.55
N PHE A 89 -10.66 0.06 -5.43
CA PHE A 89 -10.13 -0.51 -4.19
C PHE A 89 -8.82 0.17 -3.78
N ILE A 90 -7.85 0.33 -4.70
CA ILE A 90 -6.58 1.03 -4.44
C ILE A 90 -6.84 2.45 -3.91
N ARG A 91 -7.73 3.21 -4.58
CA ARG A 91 -8.10 4.56 -4.11
C ARG A 91 -8.70 4.54 -2.72
N GLY A 92 -9.62 3.61 -2.43
CA GLY A 92 -10.20 3.44 -1.10
C GLY A 92 -9.18 3.07 -0.03
N CYS A 93 -8.26 2.15 -0.35
CA CYS A 93 -7.15 1.78 0.53
C CYS A 93 -6.26 2.97 0.87
N VAL A 94 -5.91 3.82 -0.10
CA VAL A 94 -5.11 5.03 0.18
C VAL A 94 -5.94 6.04 1.00
N ALA A 95 -7.19 6.29 0.61
CA ALA A 95 -8.04 7.29 1.26
C ALA A 95 -8.29 6.98 2.75
N ILE A 96 -8.42 5.71 3.14
CA ILE A 96 -8.63 5.34 4.55
C ILE A 96 -7.43 5.73 5.44
N HIS A 97 -6.24 5.92 4.87
CA HIS A 97 -5.04 6.29 5.61
C HIS A 97 -4.94 7.77 5.94
N GLY A 98 -5.80 8.64 5.42
CA GLY A 98 -5.83 10.01 5.93
C GLY A 98 -6.69 10.15 7.20
N LEU A 99 -7.38 9.08 7.66
CA LEU A 99 -8.11 9.11 8.93
C LEU A 99 -7.17 9.50 10.09
N PRO A 100 -7.68 10.17 11.15
CA PRO A 100 -6.86 10.67 12.27
C PRO A 100 -5.93 9.63 12.91
N ARG A 101 -6.30 8.34 12.85
CA ARG A 101 -5.50 7.21 13.32
C ARG A 101 -4.06 7.22 12.77
N TYR A 102 -3.89 7.61 11.50
CA TYR A 102 -2.60 7.53 10.80
C TYR A 102 -1.77 8.81 10.87
N LYS A 103 -2.37 9.91 11.34
CA LYS A 103 -1.68 11.20 11.60
C LYS A 103 -0.95 11.79 10.39
N LEU A 104 -1.32 11.40 9.16
CA LEU A 104 -0.65 11.86 7.94
C LEU A 104 -0.84 13.36 7.66
N SER A 105 -1.86 14.00 8.25
CA SER A 105 -2.04 15.45 8.17
C SER A 105 -0.88 16.22 8.80
N GLU A 106 -0.15 15.63 9.75
CA GLU A 106 1.04 16.24 10.37
C GLU A 106 2.26 16.25 9.43
N CYS A 107 2.25 15.43 8.36
CA CYS A 107 3.36 15.34 7.41
C CYS A 107 3.43 16.53 6.44
N ASN A 108 2.45 17.43 6.43
CA ASN A 108 2.36 18.57 5.51
C ASN A 108 2.49 18.17 4.02
N ILE A 109 1.89 17.05 3.62
CA ILE A 109 1.87 16.55 2.24
C ILE A 109 0.58 17.03 1.56
N PRO A 110 0.61 18.02 0.65
CA PRO A 110 -0.59 18.64 0.08
C PRO A 110 -1.57 17.65 -0.54
N GLU A 111 -1.07 16.61 -1.21
CA GLU A 111 -1.85 15.58 -1.89
C GLU A 111 -2.66 14.71 -0.93
N LEU A 112 -2.21 14.59 0.33
CA LEU A 112 -2.93 13.87 1.39
C LEU A 112 -3.91 14.77 2.15
N LEU A 113 -3.78 16.10 1.99
CA LEU A 113 -4.63 17.09 2.64
C LEU A 113 -5.88 17.45 1.82
N GLN A 114 -5.93 17.11 0.52
CA GLN A 114 -7.04 17.45 -0.38
C GLN A 114 -8.32 16.62 -0.18
N HIS A 115 -8.32 15.68 0.77
CA HIS A 115 -9.44 14.77 1.01
C HIS A 115 -10.07 14.91 2.42
N TYR A 116 -9.78 16.02 3.12
CA TYR A 116 -10.35 16.37 4.43
C TYR A 116 -10.98 17.77 4.43
#